data_AF-A0A640QF89-F1
#
_entry.id   AF-A0A640QF89-F1
#
_cell.length_a   1.000
_cell.length_b   1.000
_cell.length_c   1.000
_cell.angle_alpha   90.00
_cell.angle_beta   90.00
_cell.angle_gamma   90.00
#
_symmetry.space_group_name_H-M   'P 1'
#
loop_
_entity.id
_entity.type
_entity.pdbx_description
1 polymer ?
#
loop_
_entity_poly.entity_id
_entity_poly.type
_entity_poly.pdbx_seq_one_letter_code
_entity_poly.pdbx_strand_id
1 'polypeptide(L)'
;MSEGKQLVEDESTALDKIIHYFPYFAISITILMFAIYFIRFHGGLGDHNAFGTFGDFFGGILNPMLTFFTILLLLRQLRYQRSELYATVRELQNTAKIHKETINHNRAVDIYEKTSNTFEMSLAHFFESLDYNFVKIPASGDDVVPLGGLQIPKDRIIRKINNKVSLNTLLPQWALVKPVLDSDKAENFINHLRAALNRTVRHGNKVYTLANTYQQLEVNNLLYLEKFKRFNDKLISLQTHIKALKLKKDAAPVTEELDILIGDSRSLIVRAENPQT
;
A
#
# COMPACT_ATOMS: atom_id res chain seq x y z
N MET A 1 -16.64 -0.82 -18.07
CA MET A 1 -15.75 -1.48 -19.04
C MET A 1 -16.46 -1.43 -20.37
N SER A 2 -16.10 -0.48 -21.23
CA SER A 2 -16.70 -0.36 -22.56
C SER A 2 -15.88 -1.22 -23.50
N GLU A 3 -16.53 -2.23 -24.09
CA GLU A 3 -15.97 -3.11 -25.10
C GLU A 3 -15.65 -2.30 -26.36
N GLY A 4 -14.44 -1.78 -26.44
CA GLY A 4 -13.86 -1.29 -27.69
C GLY A 4 -13.40 -2.47 -28.55
N LYS A 5 -14.35 -3.24 -29.08
CA LYS A 5 -14.08 -4.26 -30.11
C LYS A 5 -14.83 -3.86 -31.39
N GLN A 6 -14.23 -4.16 -32.55
CA GLN A 6 -14.81 -4.11 -33.92
C GLN A 6 -14.52 -2.91 -34.85
N LEU A 7 -13.28 -2.41 -34.94
CA LEU A 7 -12.84 -1.70 -36.16
C LEU A 7 -11.57 -2.29 -36.79
N VAL A 8 -10.66 -2.83 -35.98
CA VAL A 8 -9.37 -3.36 -36.47
C VAL A 8 -9.47 -4.77 -37.06
N GLU A 9 -10.46 -5.58 -36.62
CA GLU A 9 -10.62 -7.00 -37.01
C GLU A 9 -11.24 -7.18 -38.42
N ASP A 10 -12.15 -6.28 -38.81
CA ASP A 10 -12.88 -6.39 -40.08
C ASP A 10 -12.03 -5.88 -41.26
N GLU A 11 -11.27 -4.81 -41.03
CA GLU A 11 -10.37 -4.20 -42.03
C GLU A 11 -9.06 -5.00 -42.21
N SER A 12 -8.63 -5.78 -41.21
CA SER A 12 -7.46 -6.67 -41.32
C SER A 12 -7.74 -7.85 -42.24
N THR A 13 -8.94 -8.44 -42.09
CA THR A 13 -9.40 -9.57 -42.89
C THR A 13 -9.49 -9.23 -44.38
N ALA A 14 -9.93 -8.02 -44.72
CA ALA A 14 -10.01 -7.57 -46.11
C ALA A 14 -8.63 -7.41 -46.78
N LEU A 15 -7.69 -6.75 -46.09
CA LEU A 15 -6.32 -6.54 -46.60
C LEU A 15 -5.58 -7.87 -46.77
N ASP A 16 -5.70 -8.78 -45.81
CA ASP A 16 -5.08 -10.11 -45.89
C ASP A 16 -5.67 -10.95 -47.04
N LYS A 17 -6.98 -10.89 -47.27
CA LYS A 17 -7.62 -11.52 -48.44
C LYS A 17 -7.09 -10.94 -49.75
N ILE A 18 -6.98 -9.62 -49.87
CA ILE A 18 -6.44 -8.98 -51.08
C ILE A 18 -5.00 -9.44 -51.33
N ILE A 19 -4.14 -9.41 -50.30
CA ILE A 19 -2.74 -9.85 -50.41
C ILE A 19 -2.65 -11.33 -50.79
N HIS A 20 -3.54 -12.17 -50.28
CA HIS A 20 -3.57 -13.59 -50.61
C HIS A 20 -3.97 -13.84 -52.07
N TYR A 21 -5.03 -13.19 -52.58
CA TYR A 21 -5.57 -13.45 -53.92
C TYR A 21 -4.88 -12.66 -55.06
N PHE A 22 -4.31 -11.49 -54.77
CA PHE A 22 -3.63 -10.64 -55.76
C PHE A 22 -2.53 -11.34 -56.58
N PRO A 23 -1.60 -12.14 -56.01
CA PRO A 23 -0.57 -12.81 -56.80
C PRO A 23 -1.15 -13.83 -57.79
N TYR A 24 -2.21 -14.57 -57.41
CA TYR A 24 -2.87 -15.52 -58.31
C TYR A 24 -3.52 -14.80 -59.51
N PHE A 25 -4.13 -13.65 -59.25
CA PHE A 25 -4.69 -12.79 -60.30
C PHE A 25 -3.58 -12.27 -61.24
N ALA A 26 -2.48 -11.76 -60.68
CA ALA A 26 -1.34 -11.28 -61.44
C ALA A 26 -0.72 -12.37 -62.34
N ILE A 27 -0.47 -13.56 -61.79
CA ILE A 27 0.06 -14.71 -62.52
C ILE A 27 -0.89 -15.12 -63.65
N SER A 28 -2.20 -15.14 -63.40
CA SER A 28 -3.20 -15.49 -64.42
C SER A 28 -3.19 -14.51 -65.60
N ILE A 29 -3.09 -13.21 -65.32
CA ILE A 29 -2.93 -12.18 -66.37
C ILE A 29 -1.63 -12.38 -67.13
N THR A 30 -0.52 -12.62 -66.44
CA THR A 30 0.79 -12.87 -67.06
C THR A 30 0.72 -14.07 -68.02
N ILE A 31 0.16 -15.20 -67.59
CA ILE A 31 0.01 -16.41 -68.43
C ILE A 31 -0.86 -16.10 -69.66
N LEU A 32 -1.98 -15.39 -69.47
CA LEU A 32 -2.87 -15.00 -70.56
C LEU A 32 -2.15 -14.10 -71.59
N MET A 33 -1.34 -13.14 -71.14
CA MET A 33 -0.57 -12.27 -72.02
C MET A 33 0.45 -13.05 -72.85
N PHE A 34 1.18 -13.98 -72.24
CA PHE A 34 2.11 -14.85 -72.96
C PHE A 34 1.38 -15.76 -73.96
N ALA A 35 0.24 -16.34 -73.59
CA ALA A 35 -0.56 -17.16 -74.49
C ALA A 35 -1.00 -16.39 -75.74
N ILE A 36 -1.53 -15.17 -75.57
CA ILE A 36 -1.93 -14.30 -76.69
C ILE A 36 -0.73 -13.98 -77.59
N TYR A 37 0.43 -13.69 -77.01
CA TYR A 37 1.65 -13.42 -77.76
C TYR A 37 2.05 -14.62 -78.65
N PHE A 38 2.20 -15.82 -78.07
CA PHE A 38 2.64 -17.00 -78.83
C PHE A 38 1.63 -17.45 -79.89
N ILE A 39 0.32 -17.29 -79.65
CA ILE A 39 -0.73 -17.57 -80.64
C ILE A 39 -0.58 -16.63 -81.84
N ARG A 40 -0.33 -15.34 -81.61
CA ARG A 40 -0.24 -14.33 -82.68
C ARG A 40 1.01 -14.48 -83.53
N PHE A 41 2.12 -14.93 -82.95
CA PHE A 41 3.39 -15.17 -83.64
C PHE A 41 3.60 -16.62 -84.10
N HIS A 42 2.55 -17.47 -84.06
CA HIS A 42 2.58 -18.87 -84.50
C HIS A 42 3.77 -19.68 -83.92
N GLY A 43 4.19 -19.39 -82.68
CA GLY A 43 5.32 -20.04 -82.02
C GLY A 43 6.72 -19.53 -82.38
N GLY A 44 6.86 -18.52 -83.23
CA GLY A 44 8.12 -17.81 -83.49
C GLY A 44 8.35 -16.65 -82.51
N LEU A 45 9.61 -16.21 -82.36
CA LEU A 45 9.97 -15.08 -81.47
C LEU A 45 9.66 -13.69 -82.05
N GLY A 46 8.98 -13.61 -83.20
CA GLY A 46 8.71 -12.34 -83.91
C GLY A 46 9.98 -11.61 -84.35
N ASP A 47 9.82 -10.39 -84.86
CA ASP A 47 10.94 -9.45 -85.12
C ASP A 47 11.30 -8.70 -83.82
N HIS A 48 12.56 -8.25 -83.71
CA HIS A 48 13.10 -7.57 -82.51
C HIS A 48 12.24 -6.40 -82.04
N ASN A 49 11.69 -5.63 -82.99
CA ASN A 49 10.79 -4.50 -82.69
C ASN A 49 9.49 -4.95 -82.03
N ALA A 50 8.90 -6.06 -82.50
CA ALA A 50 7.65 -6.59 -81.95
C ALA A 50 7.83 -7.15 -80.53
N PHE A 51 8.99 -7.76 -80.27
CA PHE A 51 9.35 -8.20 -78.93
C PHE A 51 9.58 -7.02 -77.97
N GLY A 52 10.22 -5.94 -78.44
CA GLY A 52 10.38 -4.70 -77.68
C GLY A 52 9.04 -4.07 -77.29
N THR A 53 8.12 -3.90 -78.24
CA THR A 53 6.78 -3.35 -77.98
C THR A 53 5.94 -4.22 -77.04
N PHE A 54 6.08 -5.55 -77.14
CA PHE A 54 5.45 -6.47 -76.19
C PHE A 54 6.02 -6.31 -74.78
N GLY A 55 7.36 -6.20 -74.66
CA GLY A 55 8.04 -5.92 -73.41
C GLY A 55 7.59 -4.62 -72.75
N ASP A 56 7.41 -3.55 -73.54
CA ASP A 56 6.91 -2.27 -73.05
C ASP A 56 5.46 -2.36 -72.55
N PHE A 57 4.58 -3.07 -73.27
CA PHE A 57 3.21 -3.31 -72.83
C PHE A 57 3.14 -4.17 -71.56
N PHE A 58 3.93 -5.25 -71.52
CA PHE A 58 4.02 -6.14 -70.38
C PHE A 58 4.57 -5.41 -69.15
N GLY A 59 5.65 -4.65 -69.31
CA GLY A 59 6.24 -3.83 -68.25
C GLY A 59 5.30 -2.72 -67.79
N GLY A 60 4.54 -2.10 -68.70
CA GLY A 60 3.55 -1.07 -68.40
C GLY A 60 2.39 -1.56 -67.52
N ILE A 61 2.07 -2.86 -67.54
CA ILE A 61 1.03 -3.47 -66.70
C ILE A 61 1.65 -4.08 -65.43
N LEU A 62 2.71 -4.87 -65.58
CA LEU A 62 3.31 -5.61 -64.48
C LEU A 62 3.93 -4.67 -63.43
N ASN A 63 4.56 -3.57 -63.85
CA ASN A 63 5.26 -2.68 -62.94
C ASN A 63 4.30 -1.94 -61.97
N PRO A 64 3.17 -1.35 -62.43
CA PRO A 64 2.13 -0.85 -61.51
C PRO A 64 1.53 -1.94 -60.61
N MET A 65 1.33 -3.17 -61.11
CA MET A 65 0.79 -4.27 -60.30
C MET A 65 1.74 -4.68 -59.17
N LEU A 66 3.04 -4.84 -59.46
CA LEU A 66 4.06 -5.14 -58.46
C LEU A 66 4.25 -3.99 -57.46
N THR A 67 4.19 -2.75 -57.94
CA THR A 67 4.26 -1.55 -57.09
C THR A 67 3.08 -1.53 -56.11
N PHE A 68 1.87 -1.77 -56.59
CA PHE A 68 0.68 -1.86 -55.75
C PHE A 68 0.79 -2.99 -54.72
N PHE A 69 1.24 -4.18 -55.13
CA PHE A 69 1.46 -5.30 -54.22
C PHE A 69 2.49 -4.97 -53.13
N THR A 70 3.57 -4.29 -53.49
CA THR A 70 4.59 -3.83 -52.54
C THR A 70 3.99 -2.89 -51.50
N ILE A 71 3.13 -1.95 -51.91
CA ILE A 71 2.42 -1.05 -51.00
C ILE A 71 1.51 -1.84 -50.05
N LEU A 72 0.78 -2.85 -50.55
CA LEU A 72 -0.07 -3.70 -49.71
C LEU A 72 0.74 -4.46 -48.66
N LEU A 73 1.87 -5.05 -49.05
CA LEU A 73 2.78 -5.73 -48.12
C LEU A 73 3.34 -4.77 -47.06
N LEU A 74 3.71 -3.56 -47.46
CA LEU A 74 4.20 -2.53 -46.54
C LEU A 74 3.10 -2.11 -45.55
N LEU A 75 1.87 -1.92 -46.02
CA LEU A 75 0.72 -1.62 -45.15
C LEU A 75 0.45 -2.74 -44.15
N ARG A 76 0.52 -4.01 -44.59
CA ARG A 76 0.40 -5.18 -43.72
C ARG A 76 1.48 -5.19 -42.65
N GLN A 77 2.73 -4.94 -43.04
CA GLN A 77 3.87 -4.88 -42.13
C GLN A 77 3.70 -3.77 -41.09
N LEU A 78 3.31 -2.55 -41.52
CA LEU A 78 3.06 -1.43 -40.61
C LEU A 78 1.94 -1.73 -39.61
N ARG A 79 0.89 -2.45 -40.04
CA ARG A 79 -0.19 -2.88 -39.14
C ARG A 79 0.30 -3.86 -38.08
N TYR A 80 1.07 -4.89 -38.48
CA TYR A 80 1.65 -5.82 -37.52
C TYR A 80 2.58 -5.11 -36.52
N GLN A 81 3.47 -4.24 -37.02
CA GLN A 81 4.37 -3.44 -36.17
C GLN A 81 3.60 -2.59 -35.15
N ARG A 82 2.50 -1.94 -35.57
CA ARG A 82 1.64 -1.18 -34.64
C ARG A 82 0.99 -2.09 -33.60
N SER A 83 0.45 -3.23 -34.02
CA SER A 83 -0.18 -4.19 -33.10
C SER A 83 0.80 -4.72 -32.06
N GLU A 84 2.01 -5.07 -32.48
CA GLU A 84 3.09 -5.52 -31.61
C GLU A 84 3.49 -4.42 -30.63
N LEU A 85 3.67 -3.19 -31.10
CA LEU A 85 3.96 -2.04 -30.24
C LEU A 85 2.87 -1.82 -29.18
N TYR A 86 1.59 -1.92 -29.53
CA TYR A 86 0.50 -1.81 -28.55
C TYR A 86 0.53 -2.92 -27.51
N ALA A 87 0.84 -4.15 -27.91
CA ALA A 87 1.02 -5.27 -26.99
C ALA A 87 2.20 -5.02 -26.04
N THR A 88 3.35 -4.59 -26.57
CA THR A 88 4.54 -4.26 -25.76
C THR A 88 4.26 -3.13 -24.77
N VAL A 89 3.58 -2.06 -25.19
CA VAL A 89 3.22 -0.94 -24.29
C VAL A 89 2.30 -1.43 -23.16
N ARG A 90 1.33 -2.29 -23.47
CA ARG A 90 0.43 -2.88 -22.47
C ARG A 90 1.20 -3.74 -21.47
N GLU A 91 2.11 -4.59 -21.93
CA GLU A 91 2.94 -5.42 -21.06
C GLU A 91 3.88 -4.58 -20.19
N LEU A 92 4.48 -3.52 -20.73
CA LEU A 92 5.30 -2.57 -19.97
C LEU A 92 4.48 -1.87 -18.88
N GLN A 93 3.25 -1.44 -19.18
CA GLN A 93 2.36 -0.83 -18.17
C GLN A 93 2.00 -1.82 -17.06
N ASN A 94 1.68 -3.07 -17.40
CA ASN A 94 1.40 -4.12 -16.42
C ASN A 94 2.65 -4.42 -15.56
N THR A 95 3.82 -4.52 -16.20
CA THR A 95 5.09 -4.76 -15.50
C THR A 95 5.44 -3.61 -14.57
N ALA A 96 5.25 -2.35 -15.00
CA ALA A 96 5.46 -1.18 -14.16
C ALA A 96 4.52 -1.16 -12.94
N LYS A 97 3.25 -1.57 -13.13
CA LYS A 97 2.29 -1.71 -12.02
C LYS A 97 2.73 -2.78 -11.02
N ILE A 98 3.04 -3.99 -11.49
CA ILE A 98 3.52 -5.09 -10.65
C ILE A 98 4.81 -4.69 -9.94
N HIS A 99 5.75 -4.05 -10.63
CA HIS A 99 7.01 -3.61 -10.04
C HIS A 99 6.78 -2.59 -8.92
N LYS A 100 5.85 -1.64 -9.12
CA LYS A 100 5.47 -0.68 -8.08
C LYS A 100 4.84 -1.37 -6.86
N GLU A 101 3.94 -2.32 -7.07
CA GLU A 101 3.33 -3.12 -6.00
C GLU A 101 4.40 -3.93 -5.23
N THR A 102 5.35 -4.54 -5.95
CA THR A 102 6.49 -5.27 -5.34
C THR A 102 7.39 -4.34 -4.52
N ILE A 103 7.71 -3.13 -5.01
CA ILE A 103 8.50 -2.15 -4.24
C ILE A 103 7.76 -1.77 -2.95
N ASN A 104 6.47 -1.52 -3.03
CA ASN A 104 5.66 -1.17 -1.86
C ASN A 104 5.63 -2.31 -0.85
N HIS A 105 5.41 -3.55 -1.31
CA HIS A 105 5.43 -4.74 -0.46
C HIS A 105 6.80 -4.93 0.22
N ASN A 106 7.89 -4.85 -0.54
CA ASN A 106 9.25 -5.00 -0.01
C ASN A 106 9.57 -3.89 1.01
N ARG A 107 9.11 -2.66 0.76
CA ARG A 107 9.26 -1.54 1.70
C ARG A 107 8.51 -1.80 3.00
N ALA A 108 7.29 -2.34 2.94
CA ALA A 108 6.50 -2.69 4.11
C ALA A 108 7.21 -3.76 4.96
N VAL A 109 7.75 -4.80 4.32
CA VAL A 109 8.53 -5.85 4.97
C VAL A 109 9.78 -5.29 5.64
N ASP A 110 10.62 -4.53 4.90
CA ASP A 110 11.87 -3.96 5.43
C ASP A 110 11.62 -3.04 6.64
N ILE A 111 10.59 -2.18 6.57
CA ILE A 111 10.25 -1.30 7.69
C ILE A 111 9.76 -2.09 8.88
N TYR A 112 8.90 -3.10 8.67
CA TYR A 112 8.44 -3.95 9.76
C TYR A 112 9.61 -4.69 10.43
N GLU A 113 10.50 -5.32 9.66
CA GLU A 113 11.65 -6.04 10.21
C GLU A 113 12.55 -5.11 11.05
N LYS A 114 12.85 -3.90 10.56
CA LYS A 114 13.70 -2.94 11.27
C LYS A 114 13.07 -2.37 12.54
N THR A 115 11.73 -2.31 12.60
CA THR A 115 11.03 -1.58 13.67
C THR A 115 10.20 -2.47 14.60
N SER A 116 10.01 -3.75 14.27
CA SER A 116 9.20 -4.68 15.07
C SER A 116 9.70 -4.77 16.51
N ASN A 117 11.02 -4.91 16.72
CA ASN A 117 11.59 -4.88 18.07
C ASN A 117 11.32 -3.56 18.80
N THR A 118 11.36 -2.42 18.09
CA THR A 118 11.05 -1.09 18.66
C THR A 118 9.58 -0.98 19.04
N PHE A 119 8.67 -1.59 18.26
CA PHE A 119 7.24 -1.68 18.59
C PHE A 119 7.02 -2.48 19.87
N GLU A 120 7.63 -3.67 19.98
CA GLU A 120 7.55 -4.50 21.18
C GLU A 120 8.13 -3.78 22.41
N MET A 121 9.28 -3.12 22.27
CA MET A 121 9.87 -2.32 23.35
C MET A 121 8.97 -1.14 23.74
N SER A 122 8.33 -0.49 22.77
CA SER A 122 7.41 0.62 23.06
C SER A 122 6.16 0.14 23.80
N LEU A 123 5.62 -1.03 23.43
CA LEU A 123 4.56 -1.70 24.17
C LEU A 123 5.00 -2.02 25.59
N ALA A 124 6.17 -2.64 25.77
CA ALA A 124 6.70 -2.97 27.10
C ALA A 124 6.84 -1.71 27.97
N HIS A 125 7.45 -0.64 27.46
CA HIS A 125 7.58 0.62 28.19
C HIS A 125 6.23 1.26 28.53
N PHE A 126 5.22 1.13 27.65
CA PHE A 126 3.87 1.58 27.96
C PHE A 126 3.28 0.77 29.13
N PHE A 127 3.29 -0.55 29.07
CA PHE A 127 2.75 -1.38 30.15
C PHE A 127 3.49 -1.17 31.47
N GLU A 128 4.83 -1.12 31.45
CA GLU A 128 5.64 -0.81 32.62
C GLU A 128 5.31 0.56 33.23
N SER A 129 4.97 1.55 32.39
CA SER A 129 4.59 2.88 32.89
C SER A 129 3.28 2.87 33.67
N LEU A 130 2.36 1.93 33.39
CA LEU A 130 1.11 1.78 34.14
C LEU A 130 1.35 1.20 35.55
N ASP A 131 2.37 0.35 35.68
CA ASP A 131 2.75 -0.30 36.94
C ASP A 131 3.79 0.50 37.73
N TYR A 132 4.35 1.56 37.13
CA TYR A 132 5.31 2.42 37.80
C TYR A 132 4.66 3.16 38.98
N ASN A 133 5.20 2.89 40.17
CA ASN A 133 4.73 3.53 41.40
C ASN A 133 5.19 4.99 41.43
N PHE A 134 4.25 5.93 41.38
CA PHE A 134 4.56 7.36 41.34
C PHE A 134 4.49 8.01 42.74
N VAL A 135 3.74 7.41 43.67
CA VAL A 135 3.55 7.93 45.04
C VAL A 135 3.59 6.79 46.06
N LYS A 136 4.12 7.10 47.26
CA LYS A 136 3.92 6.30 48.47
C LYS A 136 3.03 7.05 49.46
N ILE A 137 2.00 6.38 50.00
CA ILE A 137 1.07 6.94 50.99
C ILE A 137 1.33 6.27 52.37
N PRO A 138 2.02 6.90 53.33
CA PRO A 138 2.29 6.31 54.64
C PRO A 138 1.01 5.99 55.42
N ALA A 139 1.04 4.96 56.27
CA ALA A 139 -0.09 4.58 57.12
C ALA A 139 -0.43 5.62 58.20
N SER A 140 0.51 6.52 58.54
CA SER A 140 0.29 7.62 59.50
C SER A 140 -0.39 8.85 58.89
N GLY A 141 -0.59 8.89 57.57
CA GLY A 141 -1.19 10.05 56.90
C GLY A 141 -0.27 11.28 56.80
N ASP A 142 0.95 11.20 57.35
CA ASP A 142 1.76 12.40 57.61
C ASP A 142 2.37 13.04 56.35
N ASP A 143 2.67 12.32 55.26
CA ASP A 143 3.20 12.93 54.02
C ASP A 143 3.03 12.09 52.75
N VAL A 144 2.60 12.71 51.64
CA VAL A 144 2.65 12.10 50.30
C VAL A 144 4.10 12.14 49.81
N VAL A 145 4.80 11.00 49.84
CA VAL A 145 6.22 10.96 49.46
C VAL A 145 6.36 10.65 47.97
N PRO A 146 6.98 11.54 47.18
CA PRO A 146 7.25 11.29 45.78
C PRO A 146 8.31 10.20 45.62
N LEU A 147 8.05 9.24 44.74
CA LEU A 147 9.06 8.26 44.35
C LEU A 147 9.77 8.78 43.09
N GLY A 148 10.61 9.82 43.28
CA GLY A 148 11.36 10.46 42.20
C GLY A 148 12.63 9.70 41.80
N GLY A 149 12.72 9.36 40.51
CA GLY A 149 13.94 9.29 39.70
C GLY A 149 15.22 8.65 40.29
N LEU A 150 15.34 7.32 40.23
CA LEU A 150 16.61 6.62 40.08
C LEU A 150 16.34 5.19 39.58
N GLN A 151 17.16 4.74 38.63
CA GLN A 151 17.14 3.37 38.10
C GLN A 151 17.10 2.38 39.25
N ILE A 152 16.03 1.59 39.37
CA ILE A 152 16.00 0.47 40.31
C ILE A 152 16.57 -0.75 39.58
N PRO A 153 17.66 -1.36 40.06
CA PRO A 153 18.26 -2.55 39.46
C PRO A 153 17.24 -3.67 39.30
N LYS A 154 17.37 -4.46 38.23
CA LYS A 154 16.47 -5.58 37.86
C LYS A 154 16.38 -6.70 38.93
N ASP A 155 17.12 -6.58 40.03
CA ASP A 155 17.41 -7.70 40.92
C ASP A 155 16.78 -7.57 42.31
N ARG A 156 16.00 -6.52 42.60
CA ARG A 156 15.23 -6.45 43.85
C ARG A 156 13.81 -6.96 43.68
N ILE A 157 13.71 -8.26 43.92
CA ILE A 157 12.51 -8.96 44.42
C ILE A 157 11.62 -8.00 45.20
N ILE A 158 10.37 -7.94 44.75
CA ILE A 158 9.22 -7.24 45.34
C ILE A 158 9.13 -7.60 46.83
N ARG A 159 9.81 -6.87 47.71
CA ARG A 159 9.33 -6.72 49.08
C ARG A 159 8.00 -5.98 48.94
N LYS A 160 6.91 -6.64 49.34
CA LYS A 160 5.61 -6.00 49.64
C LYS A 160 5.87 -4.80 50.53
N ILE A 161 6.04 -3.62 49.92
CA ILE A 161 6.06 -2.36 50.64
C ILE A 161 4.62 -1.90 50.58
N ASN A 162 3.91 -2.02 51.71
CA ASN A 162 2.54 -1.56 51.83
C ASN A 162 2.47 -0.08 51.40
N ASN A 163 1.43 0.26 50.62
CA ASN A 163 1.01 1.62 50.25
C ASN A 163 1.80 2.36 49.15
N LYS A 164 2.30 1.66 48.12
CA LYS A 164 2.74 2.30 46.86
C LYS A 164 1.59 2.32 45.84
N VAL A 165 1.39 3.46 45.19
CA VAL A 165 0.33 3.69 44.19
C VAL A 165 0.94 3.85 42.80
N SER A 166 0.43 3.07 41.84
CA SER A 166 0.65 3.18 40.40
C SER A 166 -0.68 3.46 39.68
N LEU A 167 -0.64 3.71 38.37
CA LEU A 167 -1.86 3.98 37.59
C LEU A 167 -2.82 2.78 37.59
N ASN A 168 -2.28 1.56 37.53
CA ASN A 168 -3.07 0.34 37.61
C ASN A 168 -3.65 0.08 39.01
N THR A 169 -3.01 0.57 40.08
CA THR A 169 -3.48 0.35 41.45
C THR A 169 -4.35 1.48 41.99
N LEU A 170 -4.60 2.56 41.24
CA LEU A 170 -5.42 3.71 41.65
C LEU A 170 -6.80 3.30 42.21
N LEU A 171 -7.56 2.51 41.44
CA LEU A 171 -8.87 2.02 41.88
C LEU A 171 -8.77 0.86 42.89
N PRO A 172 -7.94 -0.18 42.68
CA PRO A 172 -7.75 -1.23 43.68
C PRO A 172 -7.36 -0.71 45.07
N GLN A 173 -6.63 0.41 45.14
CA GLN A 173 -6.21 1.06 46.38
C GLN A 173 -7.03 2.32 46.70
N TRP A 174 -8.28 2.41 46.22
CA TRP A 174 -9.13 3.59 46.40
C TRP A 174 -9.30 4.02 47.86
N ALA A 175 -9.36 3.06 48.80
CA ALA A 175 -9.42 3.34 50.23
C ALA A 175 -8.21 4.13 50.77
N LEU A 176 -7.04 4.01 50.13
CA LEU A 176 -5.83 4.77 50.44
C LEU A 176 -5.79 6.11 49.70
N VAL A 177 -6.30 6.15 48.47
CA VAL A 177 -6.24 7.33 47.59
C VAL A 177 -7.28 8.38 47.97
N LYS A 178 -8.51 7.97 48.31
CA LYS A 178 -9.62 8.88 48.59
C LYS A 178 -9.31 9.89 49.71
N PRO A 179 -8.81 9.49 50.90
CA PRO A 179 -8.52 10.45 51.96
C PRO A 179 -7.48 11.49 51.57
N VAL A 180 -6.53 11.15 50.69
CA VAL A 180 -5.50 12.07 50.19
C VAL A 180 -6.07 13.09 49.21
N LEU A 181 -7.06 12.68 48.40
CA LEU A 181 -7.78 13.59 47.50
C LEU A 181 -8.73 14.54 48.22
N ASP A 182 -9.23 14.14 49.40
CA ASP A 182 -10.11 14.96 50.24
C ASP A 182 -9.32 15.87 51.21
N SER A 183 -7.98 15.77 51.27
CA SER A 183 -7.13 16.58 52.14
C SER A 183 -6.43 17.73 51.40
N ASP A 184 -5.74 18.57 52.16
CA ASP A 184 -4.80 19.59 51.70
C ASP A 184 -3.65 19.07 50.81
N LYS A 185 -3.45 17.75 50.74
CA LYS A 185 -2.38 17.09 49.95
C LYS A 185 -2.85 16.71 48.53
N ALA A 186 -4.12 16.95 48.21
CA ALA A 186 -4.72 16.60 46.93
C ALA A 186 -3.95 17.17 45.73
N GLU A 187 -3.53 18.44 45.81
CA GLU A 187 -2.80 19.09 44.72
C GLU A 187 -1.44 18.42 44.46
N ASN A 188 -0.71 18.09 45.52
CA ASN A 188 0.57 17.39 45.41
C ASN A 188 0.38 15.98 44.79
N PHE A 189 -0.64 15.24 45.22
CA PHE A 189 -0.96 13.94 44.62
C PHE A 189 -1.34 14.06 43.13
N ILE A 190 -2.17 15.04 42.77
CA ILE A 190 -2.60 15.30 41.39
C ILE A 190 -1.40 15.65 40.50
N ASN A 191 -0.43 16.41 41.00
CA ASN A 191 0.78 16.74 40.22
C ASN A 191 1.61 15.48 39.89
N HIS A 192 1.75 14.55 40.84
CA HIS A 192 2.43 13.28 40.60
C HIS A 192 1.66 12.33 39.69
N LEU A 193 0.33 12.28 39.85
CA LEU A 193 -0.56 11.56 38.94
C LEU A 193 -0.43 12.11 37.51
N ARG A 194 -0.41 13.43 37.35
CA ARG A 194 -0.24 14.10 36.06
C ARG A 194 1.10 13.74 35.42
N ALA A 195 2.19 13.74 36.19
CA ALA A 195 3.51 13.34 35.70
C ALA A 195 3.54 11.86 35.24
N ALA A 196 2.88 10.96 35.99
CA ALA A 196 2.75 9.56 35.61
C ALA A 196 1.93 9.39 34.32
N LEU A 197 0.77 10.05 34.23
CA LEU A 197 -0.07 10.04 33.03
C LEU A 197 0.66 10.59 31.81
N ASN A 198 1.36 11.71 31.93
CA ASN A 198 2.16 12.29 30.85
C ASN A 198 3.20 11.29 30.31
N ARG A 199 3.90 10.60 31.23
CA ARG A 199 4.86 9.58 30.85
C ARG A 199 4.19 8.43 30.10
N THR A 200 3.06 7.94 30.59
CA THR A 200 2.29 6.87 29.95
C THR A 200 1.75 7.25 28.59
N VAL A 201 1.12 8.43 28.44
CA VAL A 201 0.63 8.94 27.16
C VAL A 201 1.79 9.10 26.17
N ARG A 202 2.94 9.60 26.61
CA ARG A 202 4.14 9.69 25.76
C ARG A 202 4.60 8.33 25.23
N HIS A 203 4.56 7.28 26.06
CA HIS A 203 4.87 5.92 25.62
C HIS A 203 3.78 5.39 24.67
N GLY A 204 2.50 5.64 24.96
CA GLY A 204 1.38 5.22 24.12
C GLY A 204 1.41 5.87 22.73
N ASN A 205 1.77 7.15 22.63
CA ASN A 205 1.94 7.84 21.34
C ASN A 205 3.01 7.16 20.46
N LYS A 206 4.10 6.65 21.04
CA LYS A 206 5.12 5.90 20.26
C LYS A 206 4.57 4.60 19.70
N VAL A 207 3.79 3.87 20.50
CA VAL A 207 3.10 2.64 20.05
C VAL A 207 2.15 2.96 18.90
N TYR A 208 1.33 4.01 19.05
CA TYR A 208 0.41 4.47 18.02
C TYR A 208 1.12 4.88 16.72
N THR A 209 2.18 5.68 16.79
CA THR A 209 2.93 6.10 15.59
C THR A 209 3.48 4.92 14.80
N LEU A 210 4.03 3.91 15.48
CA LEU A 210 4.53 2.70 14.83
C LEU A 210 3.39 1.89 14.21
N ALA A 211 2.29 1.66 14.94
CA ALA A 211 1.12 0.98 14.41
C ALA A 211 0.50 1.72 13.21
N ASN A 212 0.44 3.05 13.25
CA ASN A 212 -0.07 3.86 12.16
C ASN A 212 0.84 3.79 10.93
N THR A 213 2.15 3.74 11.14
CA THR A 213 3.13 3.53 10.06
C THR A 213 2.93 2.16 9.42
N TYR A 214 2.71 1.10 10.21
CA TYR A 214 2.41 -0.24 9.69
C TYR A 214 1.13 -0.27 8.87
N GLN A 215 0.07 0.38 9.34
CA GLN A 215 -1.19 0.48 8.61
C GLN A 215 -1.03 1.25 7.29
N GLN A 216 -0.31 2.38 7.28
CA GLN A 216 -0.08 3.18 6.07
C GLN A 216 0.76 2.47 5.01
N LEU A 217 1.62 1.55 5.43
CA LEU A 217 2.46 0.74 4.55
C LEU A 217 1.82 -0.60 4.17
N GLU A 218 0.56 -0.85 4.60
CA GLU A 218 -0.14 -2.11 4.35
C GLU A 218 0.63 -3.34 4.86
N VAL A 219 1.33 -3.20 5.99
CA VAL A 219 1.95 -4.33 6.69
C VAL A 219 0.86 -5.31 7.12
N ASN A 220 1.12 -6.61 7.00
CA ASN A 220 0.15 -7.65 7.37
C ASN A 220 -0.34 -7.46 8.83
N ASN A 221 -1.65 -7.24 8.98
CA ASN A 221 -2.29 -6.96 10.26
C ASN A 221 -2.09 -8.06 11.31
N LEU A 222 -1.88 -9.32 10.89
CA LEU A 222 -1.58 -10.44 11.80
C LEU A 222 -0.31 -10.20 12.62
N LEU A 223 0.59 -9.34 12.17
CA LEU A 223 1.89 -9.11 12.79
C LEU A 223 1.86 -8.15 13.99
N TYR A 224 0.85 -7.27 14.09
CA TYR A 224 0.83 -6.21 15.12
C TYR A 224 -0.55 -5.91 15.70
N LEU A 225 -1.64 -6.17 14.96
CA LEU A 225 -2.97 -5.65 15.29
C LEU A 225 -3.51 -6.22 16.60
N GLU A 226 -3.31 -7.50 16.90
CA GLU A 226 -3.79 -8.09 18.16
C GLU A 226 -3.13 -7.44 19.37
N LYS A 227 -1.81 -7.19 19.31
CA LYS A 227 -1.08 -6.51 20.37
C LYS A 227 -1.52 -5.06 20.51
N PHE A 228 -1.76 -4.40 19.38
CA PHE A 228 -2.26 -3.03 19.36
C PHE A 228 -3.68 -2.90 19.94
N LYS A 229 -4.57 -3.87 19.70
CA LYS A 229 -5.89 -3.93 20.34
C LYS A 229 -5.79 -4.04 21.87
N ARG A 230 -4.95 -4.98 22.36
CA ARG A 230 -4.70 -5.12 23.82
C ARG A 230 -4.16 -3.83 24.44
N PHE A 231 -3.30 -3.12 23.72
CA PHE A 231 -2.81 -1.79 24.11
C PHE A 231 -3.97 -0.78 24.22
N ASN A 232 -4.83 -0.69 23.21
CA ASN A 232 -5.98 0.21 23.21
C ASN A 232 -6.97 -0.11 24.34
N ASP A 233 -7.22 -1.38 24.63
CA ASP A 233 -8.06 -1.81 25.76
C ASP A 233 -7.51 -1.31 27.11
N LYS A 234 -6.18 -1.32 27.28
CA LYS A 234 -5.54 -0.76 28.47
C LYS A 234 -5.63 0.75 28.56
N LEU A 235 -5.55 1.48 27.44
CA LEU A 235 -5.81 2.92 27.44
C LEU A 235 -7.25 3.24 27.88
N ILE A 236 -8.23 2.50 27.39
CA ILE A 236 -9.65 2.64 27.77
C ILE A 236 -9.85 2.35 29.27
N SER A 237 -9.22 1.29 29.78
CA SER A 237 -9.24 0.97 31.21
C SER A 237 -8.63 2.09 32.05
N LEU A 238 -7.48 2.64 31.63
CA LEU A 238 -6.82 3.76 32.30
C LEU A 238 -7.73 4.99 32.33
N GLN A 239 -8.33 5.37 31.20
CA GLN A 239 -9.26 6.49 31.11
C GLN A 239 -10.45 6.31 32.07
N THR A 240 -10.98 5.10 32.17
CA THR A 240 -12.07 4.76 33.09
C THR A 240 -11.63 4.96 34.55
N HIS A 241 -10.42 4.50 34.91
CA HIS A 241 -9.86 4.71 36.24
C HIS A 241 -9.69 6.19 36.58
N ILE A 242 -9.19 6.99 35.63
CA ILE A 242 -9.00 8.44 35.84
C ILE A 242 -10.33 9.18 35.96
N LYS A 243 -11.32 8.86 35.12
CA LYS A 243 -12.67 9.47 35.20
C LYS A 243 -13.35 9.19 36.55
N ALA A 244 -13.12 8.01 37.13
CA ALA A 244 -13.65 7.66 38.44
C ALA A 244 -13.10 8.51 39.60
N LEU A 245 -11.93 9.16 39.43
CA LEU A 245 -11.35 10.06 40.43
C LEU A 245 -12.10 11.40 40.56
N LYS A 246 -12.99 11.74 39.61
CA LYS A 246 -13.78 12.98 39.60
C LYS A 246 -12.95 14.27 39.82
N LEU A 247 -11.77 14.32 39.21
CA LEU A 247 -10.88 15.49 39.26
C LEU A 247 -11.57 16.72 38.65
N LYS A 248 -11.28 17.92 39.17
CA LYS A 248 -11.79 19.19 38.59
C LYS A 248 -11.25 19.37 37.15
N LYS A 249 -12.04 19.98 36.26
CA LYS A 249 -11.75 20.09 34.80
C LYS A 249 -10.41 20.78 34.48
N ASP A 250 -10.04 21.76 35.29
CA ASP A 250 -8.80 22.54 35.26
C ASP A 250 -7.56 21.76 35.75
N ALA A 251 -7.75 20.60 36.38
CA ALA A 251 -6.67 19.81 36.95
C ALA A 251 -6.06 18.77 35.99
N ALA A 252 -6.59 18.58 34.77
CA ALA A 252 -6.25 17.40 33.95
C ALA A 252 -6.15 17.62 32.41
N PRO A 253 -5.30 18.53 31.90
CA PRO A 253 -5.07 18.65 30.45
C PRO A 253 -4.61 17.32 29.79
N VAL A 254 -3.90 16.48 30.54
CA VAL A 254 -3.42 15.16 30.09
C VAL A 254 -4.56 14.18 29.79
N THR A 255 -5.75 14.37 30.36
CA THR A 255 -6.90 13.52 30.03
C THR A 255 -7.41 13.76 28.61
N GLU A 256 -7.23 14.98 28.07
CA GLU A 256 -7.59 15.26 26.68
C GLU A 256 -6.64 14.54 25.71
N GLU A 257 -5.33 14.57 25.97
CA GLU A 257 -4.34 13.83 25.17
C GLU A 257 -4.58 12.31 25.22
N LEU A 258 -4.96 11.78 26.39
CA LEU A 258 -5.35 10.37 26.52
C LEU A 258 -6.59 10.05 25.70
N ASP A 259 -7.61 10.91 25.74
CA ASP A 259 -8.86 10.74 24.99
C ASP A 259 -8.62 10.77 23.47
N ILE A 260 -7.75 11.67 23.00
CA ILE A 260 -7.31 11.75 21.59
C ILE A 260 -6.60 10.45 21.21
N LEU A 261 -5.61 10.00 21.98
CA LEU A 261 -4.86 8.77 21.70
C LEU A 261 -5.77 7.53 21.62
N ILE A 262 -6.79 7.44 22.48
CA ILE A 262 -7.79 6.36 22.44
C ILE A 262 -8.64 6.46 21.15
N GLY A 263 -9.09 7.66 20.80
CA GLY A 263 -9.88 7.89 19.57
C GLY A 263 -9.11 7.52 18.31
N ASP A 264 -7.85 7.96 18.22
CA ASP A 264 -6.94 7.67 17.13
C ASP A 264 -6.64 6.17 17.03
N SER A 265 -6.36 5.53 18.16
CA SER A 265 -6.09 4.08 18.22
C SER A 265 -7.31 3.27 17.80
N ARG A 266 -8.51 3.65 18.23
CA ARG A 266 -9.77 3.01 17.81
C ARG A 266 -9.99 3.17 16.30
N SER A 267 -9.78 4.37 15.77
CA SER A 267 -9.96 4.65 14.34
C SER A 267 -8.98 3.84 13.48
N LEU A 268 -7.73 3.70 13.94
CA LEU A 268 -6.74 2.84 13.30
C LEU A 268 -7.18 1.38 13.28
N ILE A 269 -7.64 0.84 14.42
CA ILE A 269 -8.11 -0.55 14.51
C ILE A 269 -9.24 -0.81 13.51
N VAL A 270 -10.23 0.10 13.43
CA VAL A 270 -11.35 -0.04 12.47
C VAL A 270 -10.87 -0.08 11.03
N ARG A 271 -9.91 0.79 10.65
CA ARG A 271 -9.31 0.80 9.30
C ARG A 271 -8.51 -0.48 9.02
N ALA A 272 -7.84 -1.03 10.03
CA ALA A 272 -7.09 -2.27 9.89
C ALA A 272 -8.01 -3.50 9.73
N GLU A 273 -9.16 -3.51 10.39
CA GLU A 273 -10.14 -4.60 10.26
C GLU A 273 -10.95 -4.53 8.96
N ASN A 274 -11.18 -3.32 8.44
CA ASN A 274 -11.97 -3.08 7.23
C ASN A 274 -11.15 -2.32 6.17
N PRO A 275 -10.19 -2.97 5.48
CA PRO A 275 -9.33 -2.31 4.50
C PRO A 275 -10.04 -1.84 3.21
N GLN A 276 -11.36 -2.01 3.10
CA GLN A 276 -12.16 -1.73 1.90
C GLN A 276 -13.05 -0.47 2.02
N THR A 277 -12.91 0.32 3.09
CA THR A 277 -13.59 1.62 3.29
C THR A 277 -12.62 2.78 3.37
#